data_AF-A0A7T4UQN5-F1
#
_entry.id   AF-A0A7T4UQN5-F1
#
_cell.length_a   1.000
_cell.length_b   1.000
_cell.length_c   1.000
_cell.angle_alpha   90.00
_cell.angle_beta   90.00
_cell.angle_gamma   90.00
#
_symmetry.space_group_name_H-M   'P 1'
#
loop_
_entity.id
_entity.type
_entity.pdbx_description
1 polymer ?
#
loop_
_entity_poly.entity_id
_entity_poly.type
_entity_poly.pdbx_seq_one_letter_code
_entity_poly.pdbx_strand_id
1 'polypeptide(L)'
;MVKMNRSGIARGLCVSLVSLVLSGNVAAELFNTGKVLATGGVSMIDGAGGGGITPWATITGYATRDGVNGNVHYTYAPLANYTLHSVGVAAGLWDRVELSYAKSSLTTAATFDTLGLVLDTVSGVLGDSLETGIAPFNTTIDMDVIGAKVRVFGEAIYDSDNLIPQVAIGAFYKKNKNDKLLHTLKAAETDGWEYYISATKIFFPINTLINFTARYTAANQTGLVGFGGPDGTEEEIRPEVSIAYLLNKRTAIGAEWAAHGDNLNGESVNLGGLSVTELQPILETAGLGNLSGTLTQNESDWFDAFVAYFPSKNLSMTFAYAWLGDITITPDQHGFYLSLQASF
;
A
#
# COMPACT_ATOMS: atom_id res chain seq x y z
N MET A 1 54.54 -36.44 -9.74
CA MET A 1 54.01 -35.87 -8.49
C MET A 1 53.15 -34.67 -8.84
N VAL A 2 51.86 -34.87 -9.06
CA VAL A 2 50.87 -33.80 -9.30
C VAL A 2 49.60 -34.24 -8.60
N LYS A 3 49.15 -33.47 -7.61
CA LYS A 3 47.91 -33.67 -6.87
C LYS A 3 47.12 -32.36 -7.05
N MET A 4 46.20 -32.33 -8.01
CA MET A 4 45.24 -31.24 -8.17
C MET A 4 44.00 -31.58 -7.34
N ASN A 5 43.67 -30.70 -6.41
CA ASN A 5 42.55 -30.82 -5.50
C ASN A 5 41.28 -30.20 -6.13
N ARG A 6 40.15 -30.88 -5.93
CA ARG A 6 38.80 -30.48 -6.37
C ARG A 6 38.04 -29.81 -5.22
N SER A 7 37.38 -28.69 -5.49
CA SER A 7 36.08 -28.21 -4.94
C SER A 7 35.85 -26.81 -5.54
N GLY A 8 34.75 -26.46 -6.20
CA GLY A 8 33.33 -26.60 -5.86
C GLY A 8 32.87 -25.28 -5.22
N ILE A 9 31.75 -24.60 -5.53
CA ILE A 9 30.53 -24.90 -6.28
C ILE A 9 29.93 -23.52 -6.67
N ALA A 10 29.46 -23.40 -7.91
CA ALA A 10 28.62 -22.28 -8.36
C ALA A 10 27.22 -22.40 -7.73
N ARG A 11 26.67 -21.30 -7.21
CA ARG A 11 25.25 -21.18 -6.89
C ARG A 11 24.59 -20.21 -7.87
N GLY A 12 24.19 -20.76 -9.01
CA GLY A 12 23.25 -20.13 -9.92
C GLY A 12 21.84 -20.26 -9.36
N LEU A 13 21.10 -19.16 -9.46
CA LEU A 13 19.70 -18.98 -9.12
C LEU A 13 18.84 -19.89 -10.01
N CYS A 14 18.27 -20.97 -9.46
CA CYS A 14 17.23 -21.75 -10.14
C CYS A 14 15.87 -21.16 -9.80
N VAL A 15 15.35 -20.29 -10.66
CA VAL A 15 13.91 -20.01 -10.79
C VAL A 15 13.34 -21.16 -11.62
N SER A 16 12.88 -22.23 -10.97
CA SER A 16 12.11 -23.27 -11.62
C SER A 16 10.63 -22.88 -11.59
N LEU A 17 10.20 -22.16 -12.63
CA LEU A 17 8.80 -22.09 -13.04
C LEU A 17 8.33 -23.52 -13.36
N VAL A 18 7.39 -24.03 -12.56
CA VAL A 18 6.71 -25.29 -12.83
C VAL A 18 5.78 -25.06 -14.01
N SER A 19 6.26 -25.29 -15.23
CA SER A 19 5.42 -25.44 -16.41
C SER A 19 4.89 -26.87 -16.47
N LEU A 20 3.77 -27.11 -15.79
CA LEU A 20 2.99 -28.33 -15.97
C LEU A 20 2.12 -28.15 -17.22
N VAL A 21 2.49 -28.83 -18.31
CA VAL A 21 1.66 -28.94 -19.52
C VAL A 21 0.45 -29.83 -19.17
N LEU A 22 -0.61 -29.21 -18.66
CA LEU A 22 -1.92 -29.84 -18.54
C LEU A 22 -2.64 -29.73 -19.88
N SER A 23 -3.24 -30.84 -20.30
CA SER A 23 -4.09 -30.98 -21.48
C SER A 23 -5.05 -29.79 -21.64
N GLY A 24 -5.17 -29.26 -22.87
CA GLY A 24 -5.83 -27.97 -23.14
C GLY A 24 -7.28 -27.81 -22.66
N ASN A 25 -8.00 -28.91 -22.36
CA ASN A 25 -9.34 -28.85 -21.77
C ASN A 25 -9.31 -28.60 -20.25
N VAL A 26 -8.36 -29.18 -19.52
CA VAL A 26 -8.20 -28.97 -18.06
C VAL A 26 -7.63 -27.59 -17.78
N ALA A 27 -6.72 -27.11 -18.62
CA ALA A 27 -6.19 -25.76 -18.54
C ALA A 27 -7.27 -24.69 -18.79
N ALA A 28 -8.20 -24.93 -19.73
CA ALA A 28 -9.30 -24.00 -20.03
C ALA A 28 -10.37 -23.96 -18.91
N GLU A 29 -10.59 -25.07 -18.20
CA GLU A 29 -11.50 -25.10 -17.06
C GLU A 29 -10.88 -24.44 -15.82
N LEU A 30 -9.57 -24.65 -15.60
CA LEU A 30 -8.80 -24.04 -14.53
C LEU A 30 -8.59 -22.54 -14.74
N PHE A 31 -8.25 -22.08 -15.95
CA PHE A 31 -8.09 -20.66 -16.26
C PHE A 31 -9.33 -20.15 -16.99
N ASN A 32 -10.29 -19.62 -16.23
CA ASN A 32 -11.56 -19.15 -16.78
C ASN A 32 -11.90 -17.72 -16.32
N THR A 33 -12.86 -17.09 -17.01
CA THR A 33 -13.32 -15.72 -16.72
C THR A 33 -14.84 -15.68 -16.50
N GLY A 34 -15.38 -16.58 -15.67
CA GLY A 34 -16.83 -16.73 -15.49
C GLY A 34 -17.51 -15.70 -14.58
N LYS A 35 -16.79 -14.99 -13.69
CA LYS A 35 -17.40 -13.97 -12.80
C LYS A 35 -17.93 -12.78 -13.58
N VAL A 36 -18.91 -12.09 -12.97
CA VAL A 36 -19.49 -10.85 -13.50
C VAL A 36 -18.42 -9.76 -13.55
N LEU A 37 -18.51 -8.86 -14.54
CA LEU A 37 -17.58 -7.74 -14.68
C LEU A 37 -17.66 -6.80 -13.46
N ALA A 38 -16.53 -6.19 -13.08
CA ALA A 38 -16.39 -5.29 -11.93
C ALA A 38 -16.54 -5.90 -10.53
N THR A 39 -16.89 -7.19 -10.41
CA THR A 39 -17.12 -7.80 -9.08
C THR A 39 -15.87 -8.26 -8.36
N GLY A 40 -14.73 -8.32 -9.04
CA GLY A 40 -13.42 -8.53 -8.41
C GLY A 40 -12.86 -7.26 -7.76
N GLY A 41 -13.52 -6.10 -7.96
CA GLY A 41 -12.98 -4.80 -7.64
C GLY A 41 -11.86 -4.38 -8.58
N VAL A 42 -11.04 -3.46 -8.09
CA VAL A 42 -9.75 -3.04 -8.64
C VAL A 42 -8.65 -3.53 -7.71
N SER A 43 -7.41 -3.06 -7.89
CA SER A 43 -6.28 -3.44 -7.05
C SER A 43 -5.92 -2.28 -6.11
N MET A 44 -5.78 -2.59 -4.82
CA MET A 44 -5.23 -1.64 -3.85
C MET A 44 -3.75 -1.35 -4.13
N ILE A 45 -3.25 -0.25 -3.58
CA ILE A 45 -1.81 0.05 -3.57
C ILE A 45 -0.96 -1.01 -2.83
N ASP A 46 -1.56 -1.74 -1.88
CA ASP A 46 -0.97 -2.87 -1.16
C ASP A 46 -1.06 -4.21 -1.93
N GLY A 47 -1.72 -4.19 -3.09
CA GLY A 47 -1.81 -5.30 -4.04
C GLY A 47 -2.95 -6.29 -3.85
N ALA A 48 -3.70 -6.24 -2.76
CA ALA A 48 -4.92 -7.03 -2.63
C ALA A 48 -6.04 -6.49 -3.53
N GLY A 49 -6.97 -7.37 -3.91
CA GLY A 49 -8.19 -6.98 -4.63
C GLY A 49 -9.16 -6.20 -3.75
N GLY A 50 -9.85 -5.22 -4.31
CA GLY A 50 -10.84 -4.41 -3.60
C GLY A 50 -11.03 -3.03 -4.20
N GLY A 51 -10.97 -1.99 -3.37
CA GLY A 51 -10.89 -0.62 -3.81
C GLY A 51 -9.46 -0.20 -4.14
N GLY A 52 -9.20 1.11 -4.22
CA GLY A 52 -7.88 1.69 -4.40
C GLY A 52 -7.08 1.77 -3.09
N ILE A 53 -7.75 2.06 -1.97
CA ILE A 53 -7.11 2.16 -0.65
C ILE A 53 -7.67 1.19 0.41
N THR A 54 -8.83 0.55 0.15
CA THR A 54 -9.43 -0.43 1.09
C THR A 54 -9.50 -1.85 0.50
N PRO A 55 -9.15 -2.91 1.25
CA PRO A 55 -9.36 -4.27 0.79
C PRO A 55 -10.85 -4.58 0.87
N TRP A 56 -11.36 -5.26 -0.15
CA TRP A 56 -12.68 -5.84 -0.12
C TRP A 56 -12.58 -7.34 0.17
N ALA A 57 -13.70 -7.93 0.60
CA ALA A 57 -13.83 -9.36 0.81
C ALA A 57 -13.78 -10.16 -0.50
N THR A 58 -13.91 -9.50 -1.66
CA THR A 58 -13.83 -10.10 -2.99
C THR A 58 -12.44 -10.63 -3.28
N ILE A 59 -12.40 -11.78 -3.96
CA ILE A 59 -11.16 -12.38 -4.48
C ILE A 59 -10.92 -11.83 -5.88
N THR A 60 -9.70 -11.35 -6.11
CA THR A 60 -9.25 -10.75 -7.36
C THR A 60 -9.44 -11.65 -8.58
N GLY A 61 -9.51 -11.00 -9.73
CA GLY A 61 -9.70 -11.65 -11.02
C GLY A 61 -11.14 -12.11 -11.26
N TYR A 62 -11.33 -12.78 -12.39
CA TYR A 62 -12.66 -13.13 -12.90
C TYR A 62 -12.93 -14.64 -12.98
N ALA A 63 -12.10 -15.48 -12.35
CA ALA A 63 -12.29 -16.92 -12.31
C ALA A 63 -13.51 -17.34 -11.47
N THR A 64 -14.19 -18.41 -11.91
CA THR A 64 -15.25 -19.09 -11.14
C THR A 64 -14.66 -19.79 -9.91
N ARG A 65 -15.55 -20.40 -9.10
CA ARG A 65 -15.19 -21.20 -7.92
C ARG A 65 -14.13 -22.27 -8.19
N ASP A 66 -14.08 -22.83 -9.39
CA ASP A 66 -13.18 -23.95 -9.69
C ASP A 66 -11.91 -23.47 -10.43
N GLY A 67 -11.78 -22.16 -10.68
CA GLY A 67 -10.71 -21.57 -11.49
C GLY A 67 -9.67 -20.76 -10.72
N VAL A 68 -8.62 -20.39 -11.45
CA VAL A 68 -7.50 -19.55 -11.04
C VAL A 68 -7.40 -18.37 -12.01
N ASN A 69 -7.04 -17.19 -11.50
CA ASN A 69 -6.78 -16.00 -12.30
C ASN A 69 -5.57 -15.24 -11.76
N GLY A 70 -4.80 -14.63 -12.66
CA GLY A 70 -3.72 -13.71 -12.32
C GLY A 70 -4.13 -12.27 -12.59
N ASN A 71 -3.63 -11.35 -11.78
CA ASN A 71 -3.69 -9.93 -12.10
C ASN A 71 -2.31 -9.28 -11.98
N VAL A 72 -2.15 -8.17 -12.69
CA VAL A 72 -1.06 -7.22 -12.52
C VAL A 72 -1.66 -5.82 -12.49
N HIS A 73 -1.13 -4.94 -11.65
CA HIS A 73 -1.57 -3.56 -11.60
C HIS A 73 -0.39 -2.59 -11.52
N TYR A 74 -0.67 -1.36 -11.90
CA TYR A 74 0.22 -0.21 -11.70
C TYR A 74 -0.61 1.00 -11.30
N THR A 75 -0.21 1.65 -10.20
CA THR A 75 -0.84 2.86 -9.67
C THR A 75 0.18 4.00 -9.65
N TYR A 76 -0.27 5.17 -10.09
CA TYR A 76 0.49 6.41 -10.08
C TYR A 76 -0.35 7.51 -9.41
N ALA A 77 0.16 8.08 -8.32
CA ALA A 77 -0.50 9.16 -7.58
C ALA A 77 0.46 10.34 -7.36
N PRO A 78 0.46 11.35 -8.24
CA PRO A 78 1.14 12.62 -7.98
C PRO A 78 0.34 13.43 -6.96
N LEU A 79 0.88 13.53 -5.75
CA LEU A 79 0.37 14.35 -4.66
C LEU A 79 1.14 15.69 -4.60
N ALA A 80 0.73 16.58 -3.70
CA ALA A 80 1.33 17.90 -3.55
C ALA A 80 2.86 17.88 -3.30
N ASN A 81 3.34 17.00 -2.42
CA ASN A 81 4.76 16.88 -2.06
C ASN A 81 5.28 15.43 -2.06
N TYR A 82 4.48 14.50 -2.55
CA TYR A 82 4.90 13.13 -2.79
C TYR A 82 4.43 12.65 -4.15
N THR A 83 5.12 11.66 -4.68
CA THR A 83 4.65 10.91 -5.84
C THR A 83 4.70 9.43 -5.52
N LEU A 84 3.54 8.78 -5.48
CA LEU A 84 3.44 7.35 -5.24
C LEU A 84 3.44 6.60 -6.57
N HIS A 85 4.28 5.58 -6.64
CA HIS A 85 4.25 4.52 -7.63
C HIS A 85 4.00 3.20 -6.91
N SER A 86 2.98 2.44 -7.31
CA SER A 86 2.80 1.06 -6.84
C SER A 86 2.67 0.12 -8.04
N VAL A 87 3.37 -1.01 -7.99
CA VAL A 87 3.25 -2.10 -8.96
C VAL A 87 3.06 -3.40 -8.20
N GLY A 88 2.15 -4.24 -8.65
CA GLY A 88 1.95 -5.52 -7.99
C GLY A 88 1.25 -6.56 -8.84
N VAL A 89 1.28 -7.77 -8.30
CA VAL A 89 0.69 -8.97 -8.90
C VAL A 89 -0.08 -9.71 -7.82
N ALA A 90 -1.15 -10.38 -8.20
CA ALA A 90 -1.90 -11.25 -7.32
C ALA A 90 -2.51 -12.42 -8.10
N ALA A 91 -2.81 -13.47 -7.37
CA ALA A 91 -3.44 -14.68 -7.88
C ALA A 91 -4.69 -14.99 -7.05
N GLY A 92 -5.84 -15.04 -7.70
CA GLY A 92 -7.08 -15.52 -7.12
C GLY A 92 -7.23 -17.02 -7.39
N LEU A 93 -7.41 -17.81 -6.34
CA LEU A 93 -7.47 -19.27 -6.38
C LEU A 93 -8.83 -19.75 -5.87
N TRP A 94 -9.57 -20.43 -6.75
CA TRP A 94 -10.85 -21.10 -6.47
C TRP A 94 -11.92 -20.18 -5.85
N ASP A 95 -11.85 -18.88 -6.15
CA ASP A 95 -12.69 -17.86 -5.51
C ASP A 95 -12.69 -17.97 -3.97
N ARG A 96 -11.55 -18.38 -3.39
CA ARG A 96 -11.43 -18.68 -1.97
C ARG A 96 -10.18 -18.10 -1.35
N VAL A 97 -9.06 -18.16 -2.06
CA VAL A 97 -7.76 -17.67 -1.58
C VAL A 97 -7.23 -16.64 -2.58
N GLU A 98 -6.60 -15.60 -2.07
CA GLU A 98 -5.86 -14.62 -2.85
C GLU A 98 -4.46 -14.49 -2.24
N LEU A 99 -3.46 -14.49 -3.11
CA LEU A 99 -2.07 -14.20 -2.76
C LEU A 99 -1.62 -13.00 -3.56
N SER A 100 -0.94 -12.04 -2.94
CA SER A 100 -0.49 -10.82 -3.62
C SER A 100 0.94 -10.45 -3.23
N TYR A 101 1.59 -9.72 -4.13
CA TYR A 101 2.82 -9.00 -3.88
C TYR A 101 2.72 -7.62 -4.53
N ALA A 102 3.09 -6.57 -3.80
CA ALA A 102 3.20 -5.22 -4.33
C ALA A 102 4.53 -4.59 -3.90
N LYS A 103 5.04 -3.71 -4.75
CA LYS A 103 6.13 -2.80 -4.44
C LYS A 103 5.61 -1.38 -4.57
N SER A 104 5.71 -0.62 -3.50
CA SER A 104 5.39 0.80 -3.45
C SER A 104 6.66 1.63 -3.34
N SER A 105 6.68 2.77 -4.02
CA SER A 105 7.76 3.74 -4.02
C SER A 105 7.16 5.13 -3.89
N LEU A 106 7.45 5.82 -2.79
CA LEU A 106 6.96 7.16 -2.49
C LEU A 106 8.13 8.14 -2.59
N THR A 107 8.24 8.80 -3.74
CA THR A 107 9.23 9.86 -3.94
C THR A 107 8.79 11.10 -3.18
N THR A 108 9.69 11.67 -2.39
CA THR A 108 9.44 12.89 -1.61
C THR A 108 9.88 14.13 -2.40
N ALA A 109 9.39 15.31 -2.00
CA ALA A 109 9.70 16.57 -2.68
C ALA A 109 10.09 17.68 -1.68
N ALA A 110 9.56 18.90 -1.87
CA ALA A 110 10.12 20.15 -1.34
C ALA A 110 10.42 20.15 0.17
N THR A 111 9.56 19.54 1.00
CA THR A 111 9.79 19.44 2.45
C THR A 111 11.06 18.65 2.79
N PHE A 112 11.20 17.46 2.21
CA PHE A 112 12.37 16.59 2.41
C PHE A 112 13.62 17.16 1.75
N ASP A 113 13.48 17.82 0.60
CA ASP A 113 14.59 18.47 -0.09
C ASP A 113 15.17 19.61 0.74
N THR A 114 14.30 20.46 1.29
CA THR A 114 14.69 21.57 2.16
C THR A 114 15.39 21.04 3.42
N LEU A 115 14.81 20.02 4.05
CA LEU A 115 15.39 19.41 5.24
C LEU A 115 16.75 18.74 4.93
N GLY A 116 16.85 18.01 3.82
CA GLY A 116 18.09 17.38 3.37
C GLY A 116 19.20 18.40 3.11
N LEU A 117 18.90 19.54 2.48
CA LEU A 117 19.87 20.62 2.27
C LEU A 117 20.36 21.21 3.59
N VAL A 118 19.45 21.44 4.55
CA VAL A 118 19.83 21.96 5.87
C VAL A 118 20.72 20.97 6.60
N LEU A 119 20.36 19.69 6.61
CA LEU A 119 21.16 18.65 7.28
C LEU A 119 22.55 18.49 6.65
N ASP A 120 22.67 18.56 5.33
CA ASP A 120 23.95 18.54 4.63
C ASP A 120 24.84 19.73 5.01
N THR A 121 24.25 20.94 5.10
CA THR A 121 25.01 22.13 5.56
C THR A 121 25.45 22.03 7.01
N VAL A 122 24.59 21.54 7.92
CA VAL A 122 24.93 21.37 9.34
C VAL A 122 25.98 20.29 9.51
N SER A 123 25.86 19.17 8.80
CA SER A 123 26.87 18.10 8.77
C SER A 123 28.23 18.62 8.33
N GLY A 124 28.27 19.45 7.27
CA GLY A 124 29.50 20.10 6.80
C GLY A 124 30.13 21.05 7.81
N VAL A 125 29.33 21.75 8.63
CA VAL A 125 29.82 22.65 9.70
C VAL A 125 30.33 21.87 10.92
N LEU A 126 29.60 20.83 11.32
CA LEU A 126 29.96 19.99 12.47
C LEU A 126 31.13 19.05 12.17
N GLY A 127 31.44 18.81 10.90
CA GLY A 127 32.46 17.85 10.48
C GLY A 127 32.09 16.40 10.79
N ASP A 128 30.82 16.13 11.07
CA ASP A 128 30.26 14.82 11.38
C ASP A 128 29.13 14.47 10.42
N SER A 129 29.02 13.19 10.06
CA SER A 129 28.05 12.70 9.07
C SER A 129 26.72 12.40 9.75
N LEU A 130 25.74 13.29 9.61
CA LEU A 130 24.38 13.06 10.11
C LEU A 130 23.67 12.04 9.22
N GLU A 131 23.70 10.77 9.62
CA GLU A 131 23.10 9.67 8.85
C GLU A 131 21.57 9.57 9.04
N THR A 132 20.82 10.57 8.61
CA THR A 132 19.35 10.63 8.76
C THR A 132 18.58 9.85 7.69
N GLY A 133 19.24 9.41 6.62
CA GLY A 133 18.57 8.82 5.46
C GLY A 133 17.75 9.81 4.63
N ILE A 134 17.81 11.12 4.94
CA ILE A 134 17.22 12.20 4.14
C ILE A 134 18.31 12.76 3.22
N ALA A 135 18.14 12.55 1.93
CA ALA A 135 18.98 13.11 0.88
C ALA A 135 18.25 14.23 0.13
N PRO A 136 18.89 15.39 -0.12
CA PRO A 136 18.28 16.46 -0.89
C PRO A 136 18.00 15.99 -2.32
N PHE A 137 16.77 16.22 -2.82
CA PHE A 137 16.29 15.91 -4.17
C PHE A 137 16.28 14.42 -4.54
N ASN A 138 16.51 13.53 -3.57
CA ASN A 138 16.67 12.10 -3.83
C ASN A 138 16.18 11.22 -2.68
N THR A 139 15.30 11.74 -1.82
CA THR A 139 14.67 10.92 -0.79
C THR A 139 13.47 10.19 -1.38
N THR A 140 13.52 8.87 -1.39
CA THR A 140 12.43 7.98 -1.86
C THR A 140 12.25 6.87 -0.85
N ILE A 141 11.01 6.62 -0.44
CA ILE A 141 10.63 5.57 0.49
C ILE A 141 10.14 4.36 -0.32
N ASP A 142 10.82 3.22 -0.20
CA ASP A 142 10.46 1.97 -0.88
C ASP A 142 9.94 0.92 0.10
N MET A 143 8.82 0.28 -0.26
CA MET A 143 8.19 -0.77 0.55
C MET A 143 7.81 -1.97 -0.31
N ASP A 144 8.11 -3.16 0.20
CA ASP A 144 7.58 -4.43 -0.31
C ASP A 144 6.39 -4.87 0.54
N VAL A 145 5.33 -5.37 -0.10
CA VAL A 145 4.12 -5.88 0.56
C VAL A 145 3.84 -7.29 0.06
N ILE A 146 3.68 -8.25 0.96
CA ILE A 146 3.22 -9.61 0.67
C ILE A 146 1.87 -9.79 1.33
N GLY A 147 0.85 -10.15 0.55
CA GLY A 147 -0.51 -10.30 1.03
C GLY A 147 -1.05 -11.72 0.87
N ALA A 148 -1.91 -12.10 1.81
CA ALA A 148 -2.77 -13.26 1.70
C ALA A 148 -4.18 -12.91 2.18
N LYS A 149 -5.20 -13.42 1.50
CA LYS A 149 -6.60 -13.23 1.86
C LYS A 149 -7.37 -14.52 1.62
N VAL A 150 -8.28 -14.84 2.54
CA VAL A 150 -9.15 -16.01 2.43
C VAL A 150 -10.59 -15.55 2.63
N ARG A 151 -11.43 -15.83 1.64
CA ARG A 151 -12.89 -15.70 1.79
C ARG A 151 -13.35 -16.76 2.79
N VAL A 152 -13.98 -16.34 3.87
CA VAL A 152 -14.45 -17.22 4.94
C VAL A 152 -15.84 -17.76 4.61
N PHE A 153 -16.79 -16.87 4.29
CA PHE A 153 -18.15 -17.25 3.94
C PHE A 153 -18.85 -16.15 3.13
N GLY A 154 -20.06 -16.46 2.65
CA GLY A 154 -20.91 -15.52 1.94
C GLY A 154 -20.49 -15.31 0.48
N GLU A 155 -21.41 -14.70 -0.26
CA GLU A 155 -21.27 -14.40 -1.67
C GLU A 155 -21.79 -12.98 -1.92
N ALA A 156 -20.92 -12.09 -2.38
CA ALA A 156 -21.28 -10.67 -2.52
C ALA A 156 -22.22 -10.43 -3.70
N ILE A 157 -22.21 -11.33 -4.69
CA ILE A 157 -22.79 -11.12 -6.02
C ILE A 157 -24.11 -11.90 -6.19
N TYR A 158 -24.06 -13.23 -6.08
CA TYR A 158 -25.17 -14.07 -6.56
C TYR A 158 -26.31 -14.24 -5.55
N ASP A 159 -26.09 -13.95 -4.28
CA ASP A 159 -27.09 -14.11 -3.22
C ASP A 159 -27.76 -12.76 -2.90
N SER A 160 -28.47 -12.20 -3.88
CA SER A 160 -29.08 -10.87 -3.80
C SER A 160 -30.32 -10.81 -2.89
N ASP A 161 -30.93 -11.95 -2.60
CA ASP A 161 -32.15 -12.06 -1.79
C ASP A 161 -31.89 -12.07 -0.27
N ASN A 162 -30.61 -11.99 0.10
CA ASN A 162 -30.08 -12.17 1.43
C ASN A 162 -29.13 -11.02 1.79
N LEU A 163 -29.23 -10.48 3.01
CA LEU A 163 -28.37 -9.39 3.50
C LEU A 163 -26.97 -9.85 3.96
N ILE A 164 -26.70 -11.15 3.96
CA ILE A 164 -25.40 -11.70 4.35
C ILE A 164 -24.33 -11.20 3.36
N PRO A 165 -23.29 -10.50 3.85
CA PRO A 165 -22.17 -10.08 3.03
C PRO A 165 -21.23 -11.26 2.76
N GLN A 166 -20.37 -11.09 1.75
CA GLN A 166 -19.16 -11.89 1.67
C GLN A 166 -18.19 -11.40 2.72
N VAL A 167 -17.57 -12.33 3.45
CA VAL A 167 -16.58 -12.01 4.49
C VAL A 167 -15.26 -12.68 4.16
N ALA A 168 -14.18 -11.93 4.28
CA ALA A 168 -12.82 -12.43 4.13
C ALA A 168 -11.94 -11.97 5.30
N ILE A 169 -10.93 -12.78 5.60
CA ILE A 169 -9.84 -12.41 6.51
C ILE A 169 -8.57 -12.35 5.66
N GLY A 170 -7.72 -11.36 5.89
CA GLY A 170 -6.43 -11.30 5.24
C GLY A 170 -5.35 -10.75 6.14
N ALA A 171 -4.12 -10.85 5.64
CA ALA A 171 -2.93 -10.33 6.28
C ALA A 171 -1.98 -9.75 5.24
N PHE A 172 -1.24 -8.74 5.64
CA PHE A 172 -0.11 -8.18 4.91
C PHE A 172 1.15 -8.29 5.77
N TYR A 173 2.24 -8.74 5.19
CA TYR A 173 3.58 -8.47 5.70
C TYR A 173 4.20 -7.38 4.87
N LYS A 174 4.62 -6.30 5.51
CA LYS A 174 5.16 -5.11 4.86
C LYS A 174 6.58 -4.88 5.34
N LYS A 175 7.48 -4.55 4.42
CA LYS A 175 8.88 -4.30 4.71
C LYS A 175 9.37 -3.08 3.97
N ASN A 176 9.75 -2.05 4.72
CA ASN A 176 10.34 -0.84 4.18
C ASN A 176 11.86 -1.01 4.02
N LYS A 177 12.44 -0.33 3.02
CA LYS A 177 13.87 -0.41 2.69
C LYS A 177 14.68 0.76 3.24
N ASN A 178 14.02 1.75 3.82
CA ASN A 178 14.60 3.02 4.23
C ASN A 178 14.83 3.10 5.74
N ASP A 179 15.56 2.13 6.30
CA ASP A 179 15.79 1.96 7.75
C ASP A 179 16.18 3.25 8.49
N LYS A 180 17.23 3.92 8.03
CA LYS A 180 17.73 5.17 8.63
C LYS A 180 16.70 6.30 8.63
N LEU A 181 15.93 6.42 7.54
CA LEU A 181 14.89 7.43 7.40
C LEU A 181 13.74 7.14 8.35
N LEU A 182 13.29 5.89 8.47
CA LEU A 182 12.17 5.52 9.34
C LEU A 182 12.51 5.77 10.81
N HIS A 183 13.73 5.46 11.24
CA HIS A 183 14.20 5.78 12.59
C HIS A 183 14.42 7.28 12.82
N THR A 184 14.79 8.04 11.77
CA THR A 184 14.75 9.51 11.80
C THR A 184 13.32 10.03 12.00
N LEU A 185 12.34 9.37 11.41
CA LEU A 185 10.92 9.63 11.62
C LEU A 185 10.38 8.99 12.93
N LYS A 186 11.26 8.40 13.76
CA LYS A 186 10.95 7.75 15.04
C LYS A 186 10.00 6.54 14.96
N ALA A 187 9.85 5.92 13.80
CA ALA A 187 9.22 4.62 13.73
C ALA A 187 10.02 3.61 14.58
N ALA A 188 9.30 2.78 15.33
CA ALA A 188 9.92 1.74 16.15
C ALA A 188 10.47 0.59 15.29
N GLU A 189 9.72 0.21 14.25
CA GLU A 189 10.08 -0.87 13.33
C GLU A 189 9.92 -0.46 11.86
N THR A 190 10.69 -1.13 11.00
CA THR A 190 10.71 -0.89 9.53
C THR A 190 9.90 -1.91 8.75
N ASP A 191 9.46 -2.98 9.42
CA ASP A 191 8.60 -4.01 8.89
C ASP A 191 7.55 -4.39 9.91
N GLY A 192 6.46 -5.00 9.46
CA GLY A 192 5.34 -5.29 10.33
C GLY A 192 4.24 -6.08 9.66
N TRP A 193 3.40 -6.67 10.49
CA TRP A 193 2.21 -7.38 10.06
C TRP A 193 0.98 -6.49 10.21
N GLU A 194 0.07 -6.61 9.25
CA GLU A 194 -1.29 -6.10 9.36
C GLU A 194 -2.26 -7.26 9.16
N TYR A 195 -3.33 -7.29 9.94
CA TYR A 195 -4.40 -8.27 9.79
C TYR A 195 -5.70 -7.53 9.54
N TYR A 196 -6.61 -8.10 8.78
CA TYR A 196 -7.90 -7.47 8.56
C TYR A 196 -9.02 -8.48 8.38
N ILE A 197 -10.22 -8.03 8.71
CA ILE A 197 -11.48 -8.66 8.32
C ILE A 197 -12.27 -7.68 7.46
N SER A 198 -12.79 -8.15 6.34
CA SER A 198 -13.56 -7.35 5.39
C SER A 198 -14.91 -7.99 5.12
N ALA A 199 -15.95 -7.16 5.00
CA ALA A 199 -17.31 -7.56 4.68
C ALA A 199 -17.83 -6.71 3.50
N THR A 200 -18.11 -7.36 2.37
CA THR A 200 -18.55 -6.70 1.13
C THR A 200 -19.91 -7.22 0.69
N LYS A 201 -20.81 -6.32 0.31
CA LYS A 201 -22.12 -6.67 -0.29
C LYS A 201 -22.43 -5.80 -1.49
N ILE A 202 -22.93 -6.43 -2.55
CA ILE A 202 -23.51 -5.73 -3.70
C ILE A 202 -25.04 -5.81 -3.60
N PHE A 203 -25.68 -4.65 -3.59
CA PHE A 203 -27.12 -4.48 -3.63
C PHE A 203 -27.55 -4.18 -5.06
N PHE A 204 -27.79 -5.23 -5.85
CA PHE A 204 -28.26 -5.11 -7.23
C PHE A 204 -29.50 -4.24 -7.43
N PRO A 205 -30.53 -4.25 -6.54
CA PRO A 205 -31.70 -3.40 -6.71
C PRO A 205 -31.40 -1.90 -6.75
N ILE A 206 -30.30 -1.47 -6.13
CA ILE A 206 -29.86 -0.07 -6.07
C ILE A 206 -28.52 0.16 -6.74
N ASN A 207 -27.94 -0.85 -7.42
CA ASN A 207 -26.64 -0.78 -8.09
C ASN A 207 -25.49 -0.31 -7.16
N THR A 208 -25.52 -0.63 -5.88
CA THR A 208 -24.54 -0.14 -4.90
C THR A 208 -23.78 -1.29 -4.25
N LEU A 209 -22.45 -1.18 -4.22
CA LEU A 209 -21.57 -1.98 -3.37
C LEU A 209 -21.25 -1.20 -2.10
N ILE A 210 -21.30 -1.89 -0.96
CA ILE A 210 -20.82 -1.38 0.32
C ILE A 210 -19.79 -2.37 0.87
N ASN A 211 -18.67 -1.82 1.32
CA ASN A 211 -17.59 -2.55 1.97
C ASN A 211 -17.27 -1.91 3.32
N PHE A 212 -17.06 -2.76 4.32
CA PHE A 212 -16.49 -2.39 5.60
C PHE A 212 -15.29 -3.30 5.89
N THR A 213 -14.19 -2.71 6.34
CA THR A 213 -13.00 -3.43 6.77
C THR A 213 -12.59 -2.95 8.15
N ALA A 214 -12.19 -3.88 9.02
CA ALA A 214 -11.48 -3.57 10.26
C ALA A 214 -10.06 -4.12 10.14
N ARG A 215 -9.07 -3.23 10.19
CA ARG A 215 -7.64 -3.55 10.10
C ARG A 215 -7.00 -3.44 11.47
N TYR A 216 -6.30 -4.47 11.91
CA TYR A 216 -5.48 -4.49 13.12
C TYR A 216 -4.02 -4.27 12.73
N THR A 217 -3.45 -3.13 13.13
CA THR A 217 -2.13 -2.68 12.63
C THR A 217 -1.50 -1.64 13.55
N ALA A 218 -0.17 -1.57 13.57
CA ALA A 218 0.62 -0.48 14.13
C ALA A 218 1.26 0.40 13.04
N ALA A 219 0.86 0.24 11.78
CA ALA A 219 1.51 0.89 10.64
C ALA A 219 1.29 2.41 10.63
N ASN A 220 2.27 3.18 10.17
CA ASN A 220 2.16 4.61 9.90
C ASN A 220 2.05 4.80 8.38
N GLN A 221 1.01 5.48 7.91
CA GLN A 221 0.73 5.71 6.48
C GLN A 221 0.71 4.40 5.68
N THR A 222 -0.06 3.42 6.17
CA THR A 222 -0.09 2.05 5.63
C THR A 222 1.27 1.33 5.63
N GLY A 223 2.23 1.77 6.46
CA GLY A 223 3.56 1.17 6.62
C GLY A 223 4.64 1.82 5.76
N LEU A 224 4.26 2.77 4.89
CA LEU A 224 5.22 3.60 4.15
C LEU A 224 6.15 4.35 5.10
N VAL A 225 5.69 4.67 6.31
CA VAL A 225 6.50 5.39 7.31
C VAL A 225 6.74 4.53 8.56
N GLY A 226 6.81 3.21 8.35
CA GLY A 226 7.18 2.27 9.39
C GLY A 226 6.03 1.93 10.32
N PHE A 227 6.38 1.36 11.46
CA PHE A 227 5.43 0.78 12.42
C PHE A 227 5.74 1.28 13.83
N GLY A 228 4.68 1.62 14.56
CA GLY A 228 4.76 2.15 15.92
C GLY A 228 5.47 3.50 16.01
N GLY A 229 5.86 3.86 17.23
CA GLY A 229 6.51 5.12 17.55
C GLY A 229 7.40 5.00 18.79
N PRO A 230 7.81 6.11 19.41
CA PRO A 230 8.67 6.11 20.61
C PRO A 230 8.13 5.28 21.77
N ASP A 231 6.80 5.17 21.89
CA ASP A 231 6.12 4.42 22.95
C ASP A 231 5.97 2.92 22.65
N GLY A 232 6.42 2.45 21.48
CA GLY A 232 6.42 1.05 21.10
C GLY A 232 5.57 0.74 19.84
N THR A 233 5.25 -0.54 19.67
CA THR A 233 4.53 -1.10 18.50
C THR A 233 3.18 -1.67 18.90
N GLU A 234 2.33 -0.86 19.55
CA GLU A 234 0.97 -1.29 19.87
C GLU A 234 0.08 -1.25 18.63
N GLU A 235 -0.57 -2.37 18.31
CA GLU A 235 -1.53 -2.42 17.21
C GLU A 235 -2.93 -2.00 17.66
N GLU A 236 -3.61 -1.28 16.78
CA GLU A 236 -4.97 -0.79 16.98
C GLU A 236 -5.90 -1.27 15.87
N ILE A 237 -7.20 -1.30 16.17
CA ILE A 237 -8.22 -1.62 15.17
C ILE A 237 -8.68 -0.34 14.48
N ARG A 238 -8.37 -0.23 13.18
CA ARG A 238 -8.72 0.88 12.31
C ARG A 238 -9.84 0.50 11.35
N PRO A 239 -10.97 1.24 11.34
CA PRO A 239 -12.04 1.00 10.38
C PRO A 239 -11.74 1.62 9.02
N GLU A 240 -12.24 0.96 7.97
CA GLU A 240 -12.20 1.45 6.60
C GLU A 240 -13.56 1.18 5.94
N VAL A 241 -13.98 2.10 5.08
CA VAL A 241 -15.28 2.04 4.40
C VAL A 241 -15.09 2.36 2.93
N SER A 242 -15.75 1.59 2.07
CA SER A 242 -15.83 1.88 0.64
C SER A 242 -17.26 1.72 0.15
N ILE A 243 -17.73 2.68 -0.64
CA ILE A 243 -19.04 2.66 -1.30
C ILE A 243 -18.82 2.89 -2.79
N ALA A 244 -19.41 2.02 -3.62
CA ALA A 244 -19.36 2.15 -5.07
C ALA A 244 -20.74 2.01 -5.70
N TYR A 245 -21.13 2.95 -6.54
CA TYR A 245 -22.36 2.95 -7.33
C TYR A 245 -22.05 2.60 -8.79
N LEU A 246 -22.67 1.54 -9.29
CA LEU A 246 -22.54 1.07 -10.67
C LEU A 246 -23.43 1.90 -11.60
N LEU A 247 -22.85 2.91 -12.26
CA LEU A 247 -23.53 3.75 -13.24
C LEU A 247 -24.04 2.94 -14.45
N ASN A 248 -23.24 1.96 -14.88
CA ASN A 248 -23.56 1.03 -15.94
C ASN A 248 -22.67 -0.22 -15.81
N LYS A 249 -22.90 -1.24 -16.64
CA LYS A 249 -22.16 -2.52 -16.60
C LYS A 249 -20.62 -2.41 -16.66
N ARG A 250 -20.07 -1.25 -17.01
CA ARG A 250 -18.63 -1.00 -17.18
C ARG A 250 -18.10 0.17 -16.38
N THR A 251 -18.93 0.91 -15.64
CA THR A 251 -18.50 2.14 -14.97
C THR A 251 -19.10 2.19 -13.58
N ALA A 252 -18.24 2.35 -12.58
CA ALA A 252 -18.63 2.62 -11.21
C ALA A 252 -18.03 3.95 -10.76
N ILE A 253 -18.73 4.63 -9.85
CA ILE A 253 -18.22 5.78 -9.12
C ILE A 253 -18.30 5.47 -7.64
N GLY A 254 -17.41 6.02 -6.82
CA GLY A 254 -17.43 5.70 -5.41
C GLY A 254 -16.57 6.62 -4.58
N ALA A 255 -16.52 6.31 -3.29
CA ALA A 255 -15.65 6.97 -2.34
C ALA A 255 -15.16 5.96 -1.31
N GLU A 256 -13.96 6.20 -0.82
CA GLU A 256 -13.29 5.38 0.19
C GLU A 256 -12.81 6.26 1.34
N TRP A 257 -12.85 5.70 2.55
CA TRP A 257 -12.25 6.28 3.74
C TRP A 257 -11.49 5.20 4.50
N ALA A 258 -10.26 5.50 4.91
CA ALA A 258 -9.42 4.61 5.69
C ALA A 258 -8.81 5.35 6.88
N ALA A 259 -9.17 4.89 8.10
CA ALA A 259 -8.62 5.43 9.32
C ALA A 259 -7.12 5.13 9.43
N HIS A 260 -6.36 6.12 9.87
CA HIS A 260 -4.93 6.04 10.14
C HIS A 260 -4.65 6.25 11.63
N GLY A 261 -3.42 5.94 12.05
CA GLY A 261 -3.04 6.01 13.45
C GLY A 261 -2.41 7.34 13.83
N ASP A 262 -1.99 7.43 15.09
CA ASP A 262 -1.37 8.62 15.66
C ASP A 262 -0.01 8.35 16.33
N ASN A 263 0.61 7.19 16.06
CA ASN A 263 1.87 6.75 16.68
C ASN A 263 3.02 7.78 16.61
N LEU A 264 3.01 8.66 15.59
CA LEU A 264 4.03 9.69 15.37
C LEU A 264 3.48 11.11 15.54
N ASN A 265 2.20 11.29 15.92
CA ASN A 265 1.59 12.61 15.98
C ASN A 265 2.19 13.45 17.11
N GLY A 266 2.66 14.65 16.78
CA GLY A 266 3.32 15.54 17.72
C GLY A 266 4.81 15.22 17.95
N GLU A 267 5.32 14.12 17.41
CA GLU A 267 6.72 13.73 17.55
C GLU A 267 7.61 14.55 16.62
N SER A 268 8.68 15.12 17.17
CA SER A 268 9.73 15.74 16.35
C SER A 268 10.67 14.67 15.77
N VAL A 269 11.11 14.84 14.52
CA VAL A 269 12.08 13.93 13.90
C VAL A 269 13.42 13.87 14.66
N ASN A 270 14.07 12.71 14.65
CA ASN A 270 15.36 12.44 15.26
C ASN A 270 16.50 12.70 14.26
N LEU A 271 17.28 13.75 14.48
CA LEU A 271 18.35 14.18 13.57
C LEU A 271 19.71 13.70 14.08
N GLY A 272 19.90 12.38 14.22
CA GLY A 272 21.17 11.80 14.65
C GLY A 272 21.48 12.02 16.14
N GLY A 273 20.45 11.99 17.00
CA GLY A 273 20.59 12.22 18.44
C GLY A 273 20.61 13.69 18.86
N LEU A 274 20.59 14.62 17.89
CA LEU A 274 20.40 16.04 18.14
C LEU A 274 18.91 16.34 18.24
N SER A 275 18.47 16.87 19.38
CA SER A 275 17.10 17.34 19.53
C SER A 275 16.90 18.65 18.75
N VAL A 276 15.68 18.87 18.26
CA VAL A 276 15.30 20.14 17.61
C VAL A 276 15.58 21.34 18.52
N THR A 277 15.43 21.17 19.83
CA THR A 277 15.74 22.15 20.87
C THR A 277 17.23 22.50 20.91
N GLU A 278 18.12 21.52 20.73
CA GLU A 278 19.57 21.74 20.70
C GLU A 278 20.04 22.36 19.38
N LEU A 279 19.33 22.09 18.28
CA LEU A 279 19.62 22.68 16.97
C LEU A 279 19.03 24.07 16.78
N GLN A 280 18.03 24.45 17.57
CA GLN A 280 17.33 25.73 17.46
C GLN A 280 18.27 26.96 17.44
N PRO A 281 19.31 27.08 18.29
CA PRO A 281 20.23 28.21 18.24
C PRO A 281 21.06 28.27 16.94
N ILE A 282 21.40 27.10 16.39
CA ILE A 282 22.15 26.97 15.13
C ILE A 282 21.24 27.34 13.96
N LEU A 283 19.99 26.83 13.96
CA LEU A 283 18.98 27.15 12.97
C LEU A 283 18.65 28.65 12.99
N GLU A 284 18.47 29.27 14.16
CA GLU A 284 18.27 30.71 14.29
C GLU A 284 19.46 31.52 13.75
N THR A 285 20.69 31.11 14.08
CA THR A 285 21.92 31.78 13.59
C THR A 285 22.07 31.65 12.06
N ALA A 286 21.62 30.55 11.49
CA ALA A 286 21.60 30.30 10.04
C ALA A 286 20.36 30.91 9.33
N GLY A 287 19.48 31.64 10.04
CA GLY A 287 18.27 32.25 9.48
C GLY A 287 17.12 31.26 9.21
N LEU A 288 17.21 30.05 9.76
CA LEU A 288 16.30 28.91 9.61
C LEU A 288 15.42 28.66 10.85
N GLY A 289 15.25 29.64 11.74
CA GLY A 289 14.50 29.47 13.00
C GLY A 289 13.02 29.04 12.84
N ASN A 290 12.44 29.26 11.65
CA ASN A 290 11.06 28.86 11.34
C ASN A 290 10.92 27.36 10.98
N LEU A 291 12.01 26.59 10.89
CA LEU A 291 11.97 25.17 10.52
C LEU A 291 11.49 24.26 11.66
N SER A 292 11.49 24.74 12.91
CA SER A 292 11.09 23.92 14.07
C SER A 292 9.67 23.37 13.96
N GLY A 293 8.73 24.13 13.36
CA GLY A 293 7.36 23.68 13.10
C GLY A 293 7.24 22.65 11.97
N THR A 294 8.24 22.56 11.08
CA THR A 294 8.29 21.59 9.96
C THR A 294 8.86 20.24 10.39
N LEU A 295 9.33 20.11 11.64
CA LEU A 295 9.93 18.86 12.15
C LEU A 295 8.96 18.02 12.98
N THR A 296 7.78 18.57 13.30
CA THR A 296 6.71 17.85 13.97
C THR A 296 5.92 17.02 12.98
N GLN A 297 5.74 15.75 13.30
CA GLN A 297 5.03 14.81 12.46
C GLN A 297 3.53 14.81 12.78
N ASN A 298 2.71 14.67 11.75
CA ASN A 298 1.27 14.45 11.84
C ASN A 298 0.85 13.41 10.79
N GLU A 299 -0.25 12.71 11.08
CA GLU A 299 -0.86 11.70 10.24
C GLU A 299 -2.37 11.94 10.19
N SER A 300 -2.92 11.95 8.98
CA SER A 300 -4.34 12.11 8.70
C SER A 300 -4.93 10.84 8.11
N ASP A 301 -6.24 10.66 8.31
CA ASP A 301 -7.01 9.64 7.61
C ASP A 301 -6.98 9.89 6.10
N TRP A 302 -7.10 8.80 5.34
CA TRP A 302 -7.17 8.87 3.89
C TRP A 302 -8.61 8.85 3.42
N PHE A 303 -8.92 9.72 2.47
CA PHE A 303 -10.19 9.75 1.77
C PHE A 303 -9.95 9.84 0.26
N ASP A 304 -10.74 9.15 -0.54
CA ASP A 304 -10.75 9.33 -1.98
C ASP A 304 -12.16 9.31 -2.56
N ALA A 305 -12.28 9.88 -3.77
CA ALA A 305 -13.46 9.75 -4.62
C ALA A 305 -13.01 9.31 -6.01
N PHE A 306 -13.58 8.23 -6.51
CA PHE A 306 -13.07 7.53 -7.69
C PHE A 306 -14.12 7.27 -8.77
N VAL A 307 -13.62 7.04 -9.98
CA VAL A 307 -14.32 6.47 -11.13
C VAL A 307 -13.55 5.25 -11.60
N ALA A 308 -14.18 4.09 -11.57
CA ALA A 308 -13.63 2.84 -12.07
C ALA A 308 -14.30 2.45 -13.40
N TYR A 309 -13.49 2.22 -14.42
CA TYR A 309 -13.92 1.86 -15.77
C TYR A 309 -13.38 0.49 -16.18
N PHE A 310 -14.27 -0.37 -16.65
CA PHE A 310 -14.04 -1.78 -16.96
C PHE A 310 -14.34 -2.03 -18.45
N PRO A 311 -13.43 -1.69 -19.39
CA PRO A 311 -13.63 -1.93 -20.81
C PRO A 311 -13.80 -3.41 -21.16
N SER A 312 -13.15 -4.31 -20.41
CA SER A 312 -13.24 -5.76 -20.57
C SER A 312 -12.94 -6.47 -19.24
N LYS A 313 -13.05 -7.81 -19.20
CA LYS A 313 -12.60 -8.60 -18.02
C LYS A 313 -11.07 -8.62 -17.88
N ASN A 314 -10.33 -8.25 -18.92
CA ASN A 314 -8.87 -8.29 -18.91
C ASN A 314 -8.24 -6.94 -18.60
N LEU A 315 -9.03 -5.86 -18.51
CA LEU A 315 -8.52 -4.51 -18.31
C LEU A 315 -9.52 -3.69 -17.49
N SER A 316 -9.03 -3.06 -16.43
CA SER A 316 -9.72 -2.03 -15.66
C SER A 316 -8.82 -0.81 -15.44
N MET A 317 -9.46 0.34 -15.27
CA MET A 317 -8.81 1.62 -15.03
C MET A 317 -9.54 2.35 -13.91
N THR A 318 -8.81 2.94 -12.98
CA THR A 318 -9.37 3.76 -11.90
C THR A 318 -8.76 5.15 -11.96
N PHE A 319 -9.60 6.16 -11.91
CA PHE A 319 -9.20 7.55 -11.77
C PHE A 319 -9.82 8.06 -10.47
N ALA A 320 -9.04 8.67 -9.59
CA ALA A 320 -9.59 9.25 -8.37
C ALA A 320 -8.90 10.57 -8.02
N TYR A 321 -9.54 11.28 -7.10
CA TYR A 321 -8.92 12.36 -6.35
C TYR A 321 -8.79 11.91 -4.90
N ALA A 322 -7.57 11.97 -4.37
CA ALA A 322 -7.21 11.56 -3.02
C ALA A 322 -6.97 12.78 -2.13
N TRP A 323 -7.50 12.73 -0.92
CA TRP A 323 -7.25 13.65 0.18
C TRP A 323 -6.60 12.83 1.29
N LEU A 324 -5.28 12.87 1.37
CA LEU A 324 -4.48 12.10 2.32
C LEU A 324 -4.08 12.93 3.55
N GLY A 325 -4.31 14.25 3.53
CA GLY A 325 -4.00 15.15 4.63
C GLY A 325 -2.52 15.14 4.96
N ASP A 326 -2.18 15.15 6.24
CA ASP A 326 -0.79 15.18 6.67
C ASP A 326 -0.14 13.79 6.54
N ILE A 327 1.04 13.78 5.93
CA ILE A 327 1.90 12.61 5.84
C ILE A 327 3.24 12.99 6.48
N THR A 328 3.44 12.58 7.74
CA THR A 328 4.65 12.85 8.53
C THR A 328 4.88 14.35 8.70
N ILE A 329 6.04 14.86 8.30
CA ILE A 329 6.43 16.27 8.35
C ILE A 329 5.84 17.11 7.21
N THR A 330 5.08 16.49 6.30
CA THR A 330 4.60 17.13 5.08
C THR A 330 3.07 17.28 5.13
N PRO A 331 2.55 18.51 5.27
CA PRO A 331 1.12 18.73 5.44
C PRO A 331 0.35 18.71 4.11
N ASP A 332 -0.98 18.58 4.19
CA ASP A 332 -1.93 18.85 3.10
C ASP A 332 -1.71 18.05 1.79
N GLN A 333 -1.41 16.76 1.89
CA GLN A 333 -1.27 15.87 0.75
C GLN A 333 -2.63 15.57 0.10
N HIS A 334 -2.75 15.99 -1.15
CA HIS A 334 -3.90 15.70 -2.01
C HIS A 334 -3.45 15.64 -3.47
N GLY A 335 -4.22 14.96 -4.31
CA GLY A 335 -3.90 14.87 -5.73
C GLY A 335 -4.73 13.84 -6.47
N PHE A 336 -4.52 13.76 -7.78
CA PHE A 336 -5.14 12.70 -8.58
C PHE A 336 -4.36 11.39 -8.43
N TYR A 337 -5.03 10.26 -8.57
CA TYR A 337 -4.36 9.00 -8.87
C TYR A 337 -5.00 8.28 -10.06
N LEU A 338 -4.15 7.54 -10.78
CA LEU A 338 -4.52 6.65 -11.86
C LEU A 338 -4.03 5.24 -11.53
N SER A 339 -4.92 4.26 -11.61
CA SER A 339 -4.55 2.85 -11.53
C SER A 339 -4.98 2.10 -12.79
N LEU A 340 -4.11 1.24 -13.28
CA LEU A 340 -4.37 0.33 -14.39
C LEU A 340 -4.20 -1.09 -13.90
N GLN A 341 -5.14 -1.97 -14.23
CA GLN A 341 -5.06 -3.39 -13.89
C GLN A 341 -5.36 -4.24 -15.11
N ALA A 342 -4.55 -5.28 -15.30
CA ALA A 342 -4.78 -6.33 -16.27
C ALA A 342 -5.00 -7.67 -15.58
N SER A 343 -5.95 -8.47 -16.08
CA SER A 343 -6.32 -9.78 -15.52
C SER A 343 -6.26 -10.86 -16.60
N PHE A 344 -5.82 -12.08 -16.27
CA PHE A 344 -5.63 -13.20 -17.20
C PHE A 344 -5.94 -14.56 -16.59
#